data_AF-A0A0R2DPH6-F1
#
_entry.id   AF-A0A0R2DPH6-F1
#
_cell.length_a   1.000
_cell.length_b   1.000
_cell.length_c   1.000
_cell.angle_alpha   90.00
_cell.angle_beta   90.00
_cell.angle_gamma   90.00
#
_symmetry.space_group_name_H-M   'P 1'
#
loop_
_entity.id
_entity.type
_entity.pdbx_description
1 polymer ?
#
loop_
_entity_poly.entity_id
_entity_poly.type
_entity_poly.pdbx_seq_one_letter_code
_entity_poly.pdbx_strand_id
1 'polypeptide(L)'
;MGLSSKEELVMTKEFSIQLDEQTYEQVVQVAQSKKLSVSDYVRRLVVDHLPNPSFESRQIIGRVIQGVKLDEKNNLVEVSGIYYHYHLENPSQSELKHYDYQITNNDGNQLYLKQLYN
;
A
#
# COMPACT_ATOMS: atom_id res chain seq x y z
N MET A 1 43.69 -5.89 -1.40
CA MET A 1 42.29 -6.31 -1.16
C MET A 1 41.58 -5.16 -0.46
N GLY A 2 40.97 -4.26 -1.23
CA GLY A 2 40.19 -3.13 -0.69
C GLY A 2 38.73 -3.53 -0.65
N LEU A 3 38.19 -3.75 0.54
CA LEU A 3 36.75 -3.83 0.76
C LEU A 3 36.22 -2.39 0.80
N SER A 4 35.77 -1.87 -0.33
CA SER A 4 34.98 -0.64 -0.37
C SER A 4 33.53 -1.01 -0.10
N SER A 5 33.13 -0.93 1.17
CA SER A 5 31.73 -0.93 1.57
C SER A 5 31.03 0.22 0.84
N LYS A 6 30.16 -0.10 -0.12
CA LYS A 6 29.24 0.88 -0.70
C LYS A 6 28.22 1.24 0.37
N GLU A 7 28.45 2.35 1.07
CA GLU A 7 27.37 3.04 1.78
C GLU A 7 26.39 3.55 0.70
N GLU A 8 25.23 2.91 0.62
CA GLU A 8 24.15 3.35 -0.26
C GLU A 8 23.59 4.66 0.31
N LEU A 9 23.96 5.78 -0.31
CA LEU A 9 23.46 7.11 0.04
C LEU A 9 21.93 7.12 -0.08
N VAL A 10 21.25 7.23 1.05
CA VAL A 10 19.79 7.43 1.08
C VAL A 10 19.50 8.83 0.55
N MET A 11 19.01 8.92 -0.69
CA MET A 11 18.62 10.20 -1.27
C MET A 11 17.37 10.75 -0.57
N THR A 12 17.51 11.86 0.14
CA THR A 12 16.39 12.63 0.69
C THR A 12 15.84 13.60 -0.36
N LYS A 13 14.53 13.86 -0.30
CA LYS A 13 13.83 14.86 -1.13
C LYS A 13 13.13 15.84 -0.19
N GLU A 14 13.13 17.12 -0.56
CA GLU A 14 12.55 18.20 0.22
C GLU A 14 11.38 18.84 -0.53
N PHE A 15 10.36 19.27 0.20
CA PHE A 15 9.23 20.03 -0.32
C PHE A 15 8.73 21.03 0.74
N SER A 16 8.16 22.13 0.29
CA SER A 16 7.65 23.21 1.16
C SER A 16 6.13 23.15 1.26
N ILE A 17 5.59 23.30 2.47
CA ILE A 17 4.16 23.36 2.76
C ILE A 17 3.84 24.76 3.30
N GLN A 18 2.80 25.40 2.76
CA GLN A 18 2.27 26.67 3.28
C GLN A 18 1.11 26.37 4.23
N LEU A 19 1.18 26.89 5.45
CA LEU A 19 0.16 26.75 6.48
C LEU A 19 -0.22 28.14 6.98
N ASP A 20 -1.47 28.34 7.39
CA ASP A 20 -1.83 29.52 8.18
C ASP A 20 -1.19 29.45 9.58
N GLU A 21 -1.07 30.61 10.23
CA GLU A 21 -0.39 30.75 11.52
C GLU A 21 -0.98 29.82 12.60
N GLN A 22 -2.31 29.70 12.65
CA GLN A 22 -2.98 28.87 13.64
C GLN A 22 -2.66 27.39 13.44
N THR A 23 -2.71 26.91 12.19
CA THR A 23 -2.36 25.53 11.86
C THR A 23 -0.89 25.22 12.16
N TYR A 24 0.02 26.15 11.84
CA TYR A 24 1.45 25.97 12.13
C TYR A 24 1.72 25.82 13.64
N GLU A 25 1.15 26.71 14.46
CA GLU A 25 1.29 26.66 15.92
C GLU A 25 0.76 25.35 16.51
N GLN A 26 -0.38 24.85 16.02
CA GLN A 26 -0.91 23.55 16.43
C GLN A 26 0.06 22.41 16.10
N VAL A 27 0.66 22.40 14.91
CA VAL A 27 1.66 21.40 14.52
C VAL A 27 2.88 21.45 15.45
N VAL A 28 3.36 22.64 15.79
CA VAL A 28 4.50 22.84 16.71
C VAL A 28 4.17 22.28 18.11
N GLN A 29 3.01 22.64 18.66
CA GLN A 29 2.60 22.17 19.99
C GLN A 29 2.48 20.64 20.06
N VAL A 30 1.89 20.02 19.04
CA VAL A 30 1.76 18.56 19.00
C VAL A 30 3.13 17.90 18.85
N ALA A 31 4.01 18.41 17.99
CA ALA A 31 5.37 17.90 17.85
C ALA A 31 6.16 17.95 19.17
N GLN A 32 6.07 19.07 19.88
CA GLN A 32 6.70 19.26 21.19
C GLN A 32 6.15 18.29 22.24
N SER A 33 4.82 18.11 22.32
CA SER A 33 4.21 17.15 23.25
C SER A 33 4.68 15.71 23.02
N LYS A 34 5.01 15.37 21.77
CA LYS A 34 5.52 14.06 21.35
C LYS A 34 7.05 13.96 21.42
N LYS A 35 7.75 15.01 21.87
CA LYS A 35 9.23 15.12 21.88
C LYS A 35 9.86 14.87 20.49
N LEU A 36 9.21 15.37 19.45
CA LEU A 36 9.68 15.28 18.06
C LEU A 36 10.02 16.68 17.53
N SER A 37 10.91 16.75 16.53
CA SER A 37 11.02 17.94 15.70
C SER A 37 9.74 18.10 14.85
N VAL A 38 9.45 19.32 14.41
CA VAL A 38 8.33 19.57 13.47
C VAL A 38 8.49 18.73 12.21
N SER A 39 9.69 18.67 11.65
CA SER A 39 10.00 17.88 10.46
C SER A 39 9.80 16.38 10.68
N ASP A 40 10.20 15.84 11.83
CA ASP A 40 9.97 14.41 12.17
C ASP A 40 8.48 14.11 12.34
N TYR A 41 7.75 15.02 12.98
CA TYR A 41 6.32 14.87 13.19
C TYR A 41 5.56 14.90 11.86
N VAL A 42 5.85 15.87 10.98
CA VAL A 42 5.25 15.97 9.64
C VAL A 42 5.64 14.76 8.79
N ARG A 43 6.90 14.33 8.81
CA ARG A 43 7.32 13.10 8.10
C ARG A 43 6.50 11.90 8.56
N ARG A 44 6.31 11.71 9.87
CA ARG A 44 5.49 10.61 10.40
C ARG A 44 4.05 10.70 9.94
N LEU A 45 3.43 11.89 10.05
CA LEU A 45 2.07 12.09 9.55
C LEU A 45 1.95 11.70 8.08
N VAL A 46 2.89 12.12 7.24
CA VAL A 46 2.90 11.75 5.82
C VAL A 46 3.05 10.23 5.68
N VAL A 47 4.04 9.60 6.32
CA VAL A 47 4.28 8.15 6.21
C VAL A 47 3.10 7.33 6.72
N ASP A 48 2.48 7.73 7.83
CA ASP A 48 1.36 7.03 8.47
C ASP A 48 0.08 7.10 7.62
N HIS A 49 -0.06 8.15 6.78
CA HIS A 49 -1.21 8.35 5.90
C HIS A 49 -0.93 7.99 4.43
N LEU A 50 0.31 7.65 4.10
CA LEU A 50 0.59 6.99 2.84
C LEU A 50 0.12 5.54 2.94
N PRO A 51 -0.48 4.98 1.88
CA PRO A 51 -0.73 3.55 1.83
C PRO A 51 0.62 2.87 2.02
N ASN A 52 0.82 2.26 3.19
CA ASN A 52 2.02 1.54 3.51
C ASN A 52 1.86 0.19 2.81
N PRO A 53 2.58 -0.12 1.71
CA PRO A 53 2.55 -1.46 1.18
C PRO A 53 3.17 -2.34 2.25
N SER A 54 2.32 -2.96 3.06
CA SER A 54 2.73 -3.84 4.12
C SER A 54 3.64 -4.90 3.51
N PHE A 55 4.52 -5.50 4.31
CA PHE A 55 5.35 -6.61 3.81
C PHE A 55 4.47 -7.66 3.10
N GLU A 56 3.26 -7.87 3.63
CA GLU A 56 2.22 -8.66 3.01
C GLU A 56 1.83 -8.09 1.63
N SER A 57 1.39 -6.84 1.49
CA SER A 57 1.08 -6.21 0.19
C SER A 57 2.19 -6.41 -0.86
N ARG A 58 3.47 -6.33 -0.47
CA ARG A 58 4.62 -6.58 -1.38
C ARG A 58 4.77 -8.03 -1.78
N GLN A 59 4.39 -8.96 -0.91
CA GLN A 59 4.46 -10.41 -1.16
C GLN A 59 3.28 -10.90 -2.01
N ILE A 60 2.14 -10.20 -2.01
CA ILE A 60 0.93 -10.61 -2.74
C ILE A 60 0.78 -9.97 -4.11
N ILE A 61 1.22 -8.72 -4.32
CA ILE A 61 1.16 -8.10 -5.66
C ILE A 61 1.94 -8.95 -6.66
N GLY A 62 1.33 -9.21 -7.82
CA GLY A 62 1.87 -10.03 -8.89
C GLY A 62 1.53 -11.53 -8.78
N ARG A 63 1.03 -12.01 -7.64
CA ARG A 63 0.56 -13.40 -7.51
C ARG A 63 -0.68 -13.64 -8.37
N VAL A 64 -0.78 -14.87 -8.85
CA VAL A 64 -1.91 -15.35 -9.65
C VAL A 64 -2.86 -16.13 -8.75
N ILE A 65 -4.14 -15.78 -8.82
CA ILE A 65 -5.26 -16.42 -8.16
C ILE A 65 -6.09 -17.11 -9.23
N GLN A 66 -6.42 -18.38 -9.01
CA GLN A 66 -7.37 -19.08 -9.85
C GLN A 66 -8.78 -18.58 -9.58
N GLY A 67 -9.55 -18.29 -10.63
CA GLY A 67 -10.92 -17.79 -10.53
C GLY A 67 -11.85 -18.65 -9.65
N VAL A 68 -11.61 -19.96 -9.58
CA VAL A 68 -12.34 -20.89 -8.71
C VAL A 68 -12.21 -20.58 -7.21
N LYS A 69 -11.20 -19.80 -6.80
CA LYS A 69 -10.98 -19.37 -5.41
C LYS A 69 -11.70 -18.06 -5.07
N LEU A 70 -12.33 -17.41 -6.04
CA LEU A 70 -13.12 -16.20 -5.82
C LEU A 70 -14.50 -16.60 -5.30
N ASP A 71 -14.84 -16.14 -4.10
CA ASP A 71 -16.19 -16.23 -3.56
C ASP A 71 -17.01 -15.03 -4.08
N GLU A 72 -17.68 -15.25 -5.21
CA GLU A 72 -18.53 -14.27 -5.87
C GLU A 72 -19.71 -13.82 -5.00
N LYS A 73 -20.19 -14.69 -4.11
CA LYS A 73 -21.36 -14.37 -3.27
C LYS A 73 -20.99 -13.32 -2.21
N ASN A 74 -19.78 -13.41 -1.68
CA ASN A 74 -19.31 -12.55 -0.59
C ASN A 74 -18.29 -11.50 -1.06
N ASN A 75 -17.90 -11.51 -2.34
CA ASN A 75 -16.81 -10.73 -2.92
C ASN A 75 -15.50 -10.89 -2.12
N LEU A 76 -15.14 -12.14 -1.81
CA LEU A 76 -13.97 -12.47 -1.02
C LEU A 76 -13.01 -13.41 -1.76
N VAL A 77 -11.74 -13.34 -1.41
CA VAL A 77 -10.71 -14.28 -1.84
C VAL A 77 -9.74 -14.55 -0.71
N GLU A 78 -9.36 -15.82 -0.53
CA GLU A 78 -8.32 -16.20 0.42
C GLU A 78 -6.94 -16.14 -0.23
N VAL A 79 -6.02 -15.38 0.37
CA VAL A 79 -4.63 -15.34 -0.04
C VAL A 79 -3.73 -15.50 1.18
N SER A 80 -2.93 -16.57 1.18
CA SER A 80 -2.02 -16.90 2.30
C SER A 80 -2.72 -17.04 3.67
N GLY A 81 -3.97 -17.51 3.70
CA GLY A 81 -4.74 -17.69 4.94
C GLY A 81 -5.46 -16.42 5.43
N ILE A 82 -5.46 -15.33 4.66
CA ILE A 82 -6.20 -14.11 4.95
C ILE A 82 -7.25 -13.88 3.86
N TYR A 83 -8.46 -13.52 4.28
CA TYR A 83 -9.56 -13.18 3.36
C TYR A 83 -9.55 -11.69 3.04
N TYR A 84 -9.55 -11.38 1.75
CA TYR A 84 -9.61 -10.02 1.23
C TYR A 84 -10.86 -9.82 0.40
N HIS A 85 -11.37 -8.59 0.36
CA HIS A 85 -12.30 -8.19 -0.68
C HIS A 85 -11.57 -8.02 -2.00
N TYR A 86 -12.21 -8.35 -3.13
CA TYR A 86 -11.60 -8.17 -4.45
C TYR A 86 -12.42 -7.25 -5.36
N HIS A 87 -11.71 -6.54 -6.24
CA HIS A 87 -12.26 -5.76 -7.33
C HIS A 87 -11.63 -6.19 -8.65
N LEU A 88 -12.45 -6.39 -9.68
CA LEU A 88 -11.99 -6.78 -11.01
C LEU A 88 -11.81 -5.51 -11.87
N GLU A 89 -10.61 -5.28 -12.38
CA GLU A 89 -10.33 -4.11 -13.23
C GLU A 89 -11.17 -4.11 -14.53
N ASN A 90 -11.51 -5.30 -15.05
CA ASN A 90 -12.40 -5.47 -16.20
C ASN A 90 -13.48 -6.51 -15.85
N PRO A 91 -14.71 -6.08 -15.50
CA PRO A 91 -15.75 -6.98 -15.02
C PRO A 91 -16.39 -7.76 -16.18
N SER A 92 -15.79 -8.87 -16.60
CA SER A 92 -16.53 -9.94 -17.29
C SER A 92 -17.01 -10.94 -16.24
N GLN A 93 -18.16 -10.65 -15.62
CA GLN A 93 -18.72 -11.50 -14.55
C GLN A 93 -19.14 -12.89 -15.03
N SER A 94 -19.29 -13.10 -16.34
CA SER A 94 -19.89 -14.30 -16.93
C SER A 94 -19.01 -15.56 -16.82
N GLU A 95 -17.73 -15.42 -16.51
CA GLU A 95 -16.73 -16.49 -16.69
C GLU A 95 -15.64 -16.46 -15.61
N LEU A 96 -15.93 -15.91 -14.42
CA LEU A 96 -14.92 -15.71 -13.37
C LEU A 96 -14.12 -16.96 -13.06
N LYS A 97 -14.77 -18.13 -13.03
CA LYS A 97 -14.13 -19.40 -12.69
C LYS A 97 -13.19 -19.95 -13.78
N HIS A 98 -13.26 -19.44 -15.00
CA HIS A 98 -12.47 -19.94 -16.14
C HIS A 98 -11.16 -19.19 -16.35
N TYR A 99 -10.98 -18.06 -15.68
CA TYR A 99 -9.78 -17.25 -15.81
C TYR A 99 -8.94 -17.24 -14.54
N ASP A 100 -7.65 -17.02 -14.75
CA ASP A 100 -6.72 -16.67 -13.69
C ASP A 100 -6.67 -15.15 -13.54
N TYR A 101 -6.39 -14.68 -12.34
CA TYR A 101 -6.37 -13.27 -11.99
C TYR A 101 -5.04 -12.91 -11.33
N GLN A 102 -4.39 -11.87 -11.83
CA GLN A 102 -3.21 -11.32 -11.19
C GLN A 102 -3.62 -10.22 -10.21
N ILE A 103 -3.07 -10.26 -8.99
CA ILE A 103 -3.19 -9.15 -8.04
C ILE A 103 -2.34 -8.00 -8.56
N THR A 104 -2.97 -6.90 -8.98
CA THR A 104 -2.28 -5.70 -9.49
C THR A 104 -2.04 -4.67 -8.40
N ASN A 105 -2.93 -4.61 -7.40
CA ASN A 105 -2.83 -3.68 -6.30
C ASN A 105 -3.45 -4.24 -5.02
N ASN A 106 -3.03 -3.68 -3.88
CA ASN A 106 -3.56 -3.97 -2.56
C ASN A 106 -3.74 -2.63 -1.83
N ASP A 107 -4.97 -2.34 -1.43
CA ASP A 107 -5.32 -1.24 -0.53
C ASP A 107 -5.93 -1.80 0.76
N GLY A 108 -5.05 -2.20 1.69
CA GLY A 108 -5.42 -2.81 2.96
C GLY A 108 -6.16 -4.14 2.81
N ASN A 109 -7.47 -4.13 3.05
CA ASN A 109 -8.33 -5.31 2.96
C ASN A 109 -8.96 -5.50 1.56
N GLN A 110 -8.55 -4.69 0.58
CA GLN A 110 -9.03 -4.76 -0.79
C GLN A 110 -7.90 -5.11 -1.76
N LEU A 111 -8.15 -6.08 -2.64
CA LEU A 111 -7.28 -6.48 -3.72
C LEU A 111 -7.88 -6.07 -5.06
N TYR A 112 -7.04 -5.51 -5.92
CA TYR A 112 -7.40 -5.24 -7.30
C TYR A 112 -6.82 -6.36 -8.16
N LEU A 113 -7.68 -6.94 -8.98
CA LEU A 113 -7.42 -8.13 -9.75
C LEU A 113 -7.58 -7.82 -11.24
N LYS A 114 -6.58 -8.21 -12.01
CA LYS A 114 -6.61 -8.18 -13.46
C LYS A 114 -6.76 -9.58 -14.03
N GLN A 115 -7.76 -9.77 -14.86
CA GLN A 115 -7.96 -11.01 -15.59
C GLN A 115 -6.76 -11.28 -16.50
N LEU A 116 -6.24 -12.51 -16.45
CA LEU A 116 -5.28 -13.04 -17.38
C LEU A 116 -6.02 -13.85 -18.45
N TYR A 117 -5.79 -13.51 -19.71
CA TYR A 117 -6.27 -14.29 -20.85
C TYR A 117 -5.18 -15.30 -21.18
N ASN A 118 -5.46 -16.58 -20.95
CA ASN A 118 -4.67 -17.69 -21.50
C ASN A 118 -5.27 -18.17 -22.82
#